data_AF-A0A382ABP4-F1
#
_entry.id   AF-A0A382ABP4-F1
#
_cell.length_a   1.000
_cell.length_b   1.000
_cell.length_c   1.000
_cell.angle_alpha   90.00
_cell.angle_beta   90.00
_cell.angle_gamma   90.00
#
_symmetry.space_group_name_H-M   'P 1'
#
loop_
_entity.id
_entity.type
_entity.pdbx_description
1 polymer ?
#
loop_
_entity_poly.entity_id
_entity_poly.type
_entity_poly.pdbx_seq_one_letter_code
_entity_poly.pdbx_strand_id
1 'polypeptide(L)'
;MESKRPKRSPLLAIGCVLLLFHLACSNPFAPKKVEPGTPVQRPPAEKATSPEIVLDNLERSFEERDKELYETLLDERFWFTEDDCAGNLIFQNGREEEIAIMGPRDGSSQGIFDQFRTILYDFQLIERRTELGRDFPNAFEGDPNGHPDEDWEVFRGRVVIELRVERDDGFDVVQNMNFKLRKGDDDGLWRMARWIDDPLAGDCGDGAAKPVGGITWSGVKQFR
;
A
#
# COMPACT_ATOMS: atom_id res chain seq x y z
N MET A 1 79.85 23.79 -54.14
CA MET A 1 78.48 23.80 -54.69
C MET A 1 77.54 23.22 -53.65
N GLU A 2 76.91 24.09 -52.86
CA GLU A 2 75.88 23.73 -51.87
C GLU A 2 74.60 23.31 -52.59
N SER A 3 74.12 22.10 -52.31
CA SER A 3 72.82 21.60 -52.74
C SER A 3 71.82 21.79 -51.60
N LYS A 4 70.99 22.83 -51.70
CA LYS A 4 69.84 23.07 -50.80
C LYS A 4 68.82 21.92 -50.93
N ARG A 5 68.58 21.17 -49.86
CA ARG A 5 67.40 20.30 -49.71
C ARG A 5 66.29 21.05 -48.95
N PRO A 6 65.02 20.97 -49.39
CA PRO A 6 63.93 21.71 -48.77
C PRO A 6 63.49 21.09 -47.43
N LYS A 7 63.17 21.96 -46.46
CA LYS A 7 62.62 21.64 -45.13
C LYS A 7 61.26 20.94 -45.29
N ARG A 8 61.09 19.76 -44.69
CA ARG A 8 59.78 19.11 -44.54
C ARG A 8 59.12 19.62 -43.26
N SER A 9 57.96 20.25 -43.41
CA SER A 9 57.10 20.77 -42.34
C SER A 9 56.36 19.62 -41.64
N PRO A 10 56.45 19.46 -40.31
CA PRO A 10 55.75 18.40 -39.58
C PRO A 10 54.40 18.90 -39.04
N LEU A 11 53.51 19.40 -39.91
CA LEU A 11 52.25 20.02 -39.48
C LEU A 11 51.00 19.44 -40.15
N LEU A 12 51.10 18.26 -40.77
CA LEU A 12 50.00 17.66 -41.50
C LEU A 12 49.77 16.19 -41.09
N ALA A 13 49.64 15.92 -39.79
CA ALA A 13 49.26 14.57 -39.32
C ALA A 13 48.50 14.54 -37.98
N ILE A 14 48.09 15.70 -37.43
CA ILE A 14 47.40 15.80 -36.13
C ILE A 14 46.07 16.56 -36.31
N GLY A 15 45.38 16.33 -37.42
CA GLY A 15 44.13 17.03 -37.75
C GLY A 15 42.89 16.15 -37.83
N CYS A 16 43.03 14.83 -38.00
CA CYS A 16 41.88 13.96 -38.32
C CYS A 16 41.56 12.88 -37.26
N VAL A 17 42.28 12.80 -36.15
CA VAL A 17 41.99 11.81 -35.08
C VAL A 17 41.22 12.43 -33.91
N LEU A 18 41.16 13.76 -33.80
CA LEU A 18 40.46 14.47 -32.71
C LEU A 18 39.00 14.84 -33.01
N LEU A 19 38.45 14.44 -34.16
CA LEU A 19 37.08 14.76 -34.59
C LEU A 19 36.08 13.60 -34.46
N LEU A 20 36.49 12.47 -33.88
CA LEU A 20 35.65 11.27 -33.71
C LEU A 20 35.19 11.00 -32.26
N PHE A 21 35.53 11.87 -31.30
CA PHE A 21 35.19 11.70 -29.87
C PHE A 21 33.99 12.54 -29.39
N HIS A 22 33.26 13.22 -30.28
CA HIS A 22 32.09 14.05 -29.91
C HIS A 22 30.76 13.61 -30.52
N LEU A 23 30.70 12.40 -31.09
CA LEU A 23 29.45 11.80 -31.60
C LEU A 23 28.97 10.60 -30.76
N ALA A 24 29.42 10.50 -29.51
CA ALA A 24 28.86 9.55 -28.57
C ALA A 24 27.65 10.19 -27.85
N CYS A 25 26.48 9.64 -28.15
CA CYS A 25 25.27 9.67 -27.33
C CYS A 25 24.42 10.96 -27.36
N SER A 26 23.89 11.30 -28.52
CA SER A 26 22.61 12.02 -28.59
C SER A 26 21.73 11.31 -29.60
N ASN A 27 20.97 10.32 -29.15
CA ASN A 27 19.93 9.71 -29.96
C ASN A 27 18.71 10.66 -29.94
N PRO A 28 18.37 11.36 -31.03
CA PRO A 28 17.23 12.27 -31.07
C PRO A 28 15.88 11.52 -31.06
N PHE A 29 15.90 10.18 -31.14
CA PHE A 29 14.76 9.28 -31.01
C PHE A 29 14.76 8.53 -29.67
N ALA A 30 15.68 8.83 -28.75
CA ALA A 30 15.50 8.35 -27.38
C ALA A 30 14.27 9.04 -26.81
N PRO A 31 13.24 8.29 -26.34
CA PRO A 31 12.16 8.91 -25.59
C PRO A 31 12.80 9.72 -24.45
N LYS A 32 12.32 10.94 -24.23
CA LYS A 32 12.81 11.77 -23.11
C LYS A 32 12.85 10.86 -21.89
N LYS A 33 14.00 10.74 -21.23
CA LYS A 33 14.05 10.13 -19.91
C LYS A 33 13.01 10.90 -19.10
N VAL A 34 11.91 10.22 -18.79
CA VAL A 34 10.95 10.70 -17.80
C VAL A 34 11.79 10.71 -16.53
N GLU A 35 12.23 11.90 -16.13
CA GLU A 35 12.69 12.10 -14.76
C GLU A 35 11.62 11.46 -13.86
N PRO A 36 12.01 10.72 -12.80
CA PRO A 36 11.05 10.14 -11.87
C PRO A 36 10.01 11.21 -11.57
N GLY A 37 8.78 10.94 -12.02
CA GLY A 37 7.77 11.98 -12.20
C GLY A 37 7.73 12.84 -10.96
N THR A 38 7.79 14.16 -11.15
CA THR A 38 7.43 15.10 -10.08
C THR A 38 6.21 14.52 -9.37
N PRO A 39 6.25 14.28 -8.04
CA PRO A 39 5.11 13.75 -7.34
C PRO A 39 3.93 14.62 -7.75
N VAL A 40 2.95 14.04 -8.44
CA VAL A 40 1.73 14.78 -8.74
C VAL A 40 1.15 15.08 -7.37
N GLN A 41 1.32 16.31 -6.92
CA GLN A 41 0.96 16.71 -5.57
C GLN A 41 -0.56 16.67 -5.54
N ARG A 42 -1.12 15.53 -5.10
CA ARG A 42 -2.56 15.36 -4.93
C ARG A 42 -3.02 16.42 -3.92
N PRO A 43 -4.23 16.97 -4.08
CA PRO A 43 -4.79 17.82 -3.04
C PRO A 43 -4.80 17.06 -1.70
N PRO A 44 -4.78 17.74 -0.54
CA PRO A 44 -4.89 17.06 0.75
C PRO A 44 -6.05 16.06 0.77
N ALA A 45 -5.88 14.94 1.50
CA ALA A 45 -6.94 13.96 1.64
C ALA A 45 -8.21 14.60 2.21
N GLU A 46 -9.36 14.21 1.66
CA GLU A 46 -10.64 14.70 2.16
C GLU A 46 -10.89 14.12 3.56
N LYS A 47 -11.51 14.89 4.44
CA LYS A 47 -11.92 14.37 5.74
C LYS A 47 -12.97 13.28 5.53
N ALA A 48 -12.85 12.17 6.25
CA ALA A 48 -13.75 11.02 6.18
C ALA A 48 -15.17 11.33 6.70
N THR A 49 -15.93 12.15 5.97
CA THR A 49 -17.31 12.53 6.33
C THR A 49 -18.35 11.52 5.87
N SER A 50 -17.95 10.56 5.03
CA SER A 50 -18.71 9.36 4.65
C SER A 50 -17.81 8.12 4.80
N PRO A 51 -18.38 6.92 4.92
CA PRO A 51 -17.59 5.69 5.01
C PRO A 51 -16.83 5.37 3.71
N GLU A 52 -17.32 5.80 2.54
CA GLU A 52 -16.63 5.62 1.25
C GLU A 52 -15.32 6.40 1.22
N ILE A 53 -15.30 7.63 1.75
CA ILE A 53 -14.08 8.43 1.84
C ILE A 53 -13.02 7.74 2.72
N VAL A 54 -13.42 6.92 3.70
CA VAL A 54 -12.44 6.12 4.48
C VAL A 54 -11.72 5.11 3.59
N LEU A 55 -12.44 4.44 2.70
CA LEU A 55 -11.85 3.44 1.80
C LEU A 55 -11.00 4.09 0.72
N ASP A 56 -11.45 5.22 0.16
CA ASP A 56 -10.65 6.01 -0.79
C ASP A 56 -9.35 6.53 -0.14
N ASN A 57 -9.44 7.00 1.11
CA ASN A 57 -8.27 7.42 1.87
C ASN A 57 -7.38 6.25 2.28
N LEU A 58 -7.94 5.06 2.49
CA LEU A 58 -7.18 3.84 2.79
C LEU A 58 -6.29 3.51 1.58
N GLU A 59 -6.88 3.39 0.39
CA GLU A 59 -6.14 3.20 -0.86
C GLU A 59 -5.03 4.25 -1.03
N ARG A 60 -5.40 5.52 -0.90
CA ARG A 60 -4.46 6.63 -0.99
C ARG A 60 -3.32 6.52 0.03
N SER A 61 -3.62 6.15 1.27
CA SER A 61 -2.61 6.05 2.32
C SER A 61 -1.56 4.96 2.02
N PHE A 62 -1.98 3.87 1.38
CA PHE A 62 -1.07 2.82 0.91
C PHE A 62 -0.20 3.34 -0.24
N GLU A 63 -0.81 3.91 -1.28
CA GLU A 63 -0.08 4.41 -2.46
C GLU A 63 0.93 5.51 -2.13
N GLU A 64 0.53 6.46 -1.27
CA GLU A 64 1.37 7.58 -0.85
C GLU A 64 2.31 7.20 0.30
N ARG A 65 2.10 6.04 0.93
CA ARG A 65 2.75 5.61 2.19
C ARG A 65 2.57 6.64 3.30
N ASP A 66 1.39 7.26 3.32
CA ASP A 66 1.04 8.31 4.25
C ASP A 66 0.57 7.71 5.57
N LYS A 67 1.51 7.60 6.52
CA LYS A 67 1.27 7.08 7.88
C LYS A 67 0.29 7.95 8.65
N GLU A 68 0.35 9.26 8.47
CA GLU A 68 -0.51 10.19 9.20
C GLU A 68 -1.95 10.04 8.72
N LEU A 69 -2.16 10.00 7.40
CA LEU A 69 -3.46 9.72 6.82
C LEU A 69 -3.99 8.36 7.28
N TYR A 70 -3.19 7.29 7.13
CA TYR A 70 -3.58 5.94 7.53
C TYR A 70 -4.05 5.88 8.99
N GLU A 71 -3.30 6.50 9.90
CA GLU A 71 -3.66 6.54 11.31
C GLU A 71 -5.02 7.22 11.56
N THR A 72 -5.37 8.26 10.78
CA THR A 72 -6.67 8.95 10.94
C THR A 72 -7.87 8.06 10.61
N LEU A 73 -7.67 7.00 9.82
CA LEU A 73 -8.71 6.08 9.39
C LEU A 73 -9.02 5.01 10.43
N LEU A 74 -8.14 4.79 11.42
CA LEU A 74 -8.31 3.75 12.43
C LEU A 74 -9.04 4.31 13.64
N ASP A 75 -10.14 3.66 14.02
CA ASP A 75 -10.84 3.95 15.27
C ASP A 75 -9.97 3.60 16.47
N GLU A 76 -10.19 4.25 17.61
CA GLU A 76 -9.48 3.94 18.86
C GLU A 76 -9.64 2.47 19.27
N ARG A 77 -10.80 1.89 18.98
CA ARG A 77 -11.09 0.47 19.24
C ARG A 77 -10.69 -0.43 18.08
N PHE A 78 -9.88 0.03 17.12
CA PHE A 78 -9.52 -0.73 15.92
C PHE A 78 -8.96 -2.11 16.27
N TRP A 79 -9.41 -3.10 15.50
CA TRP A 79 -8.94 -4.47 15.63
C TRP A 79 -8.92 -5.16 14.26
N PHE A 80 -7.75 -5.70 13.92
CA PHE A 80 -7.55 -6.57 12.77
C PHE A 80 -7.60 -8.02 13.22
N THR A 81 -8.26 -8.87 12.44
CA THR A 81 -8.31 -10.32 12.66
C THR A 81 -8.19 -11.07 11.34
N GLU A 82 -7.50 -12.21 11.39
CA GLU A 82 -7.42 -13.16 10.30
C GLU A 82 -7.66 -14.57 10.85
N ASP A 83 -8.61 -15.27 10.23
CA ASP A 83 -8.94 -16.66 10.55
C ASP A 83 -8.39 -17.63 9.49
N ASP A 84 -8.27 -18.91 9.86
CA ASP A 84 -8.06 -20.01 8.92
C ASP A 84 -9.40 -20.52 8.33
N CYS A 85 -9.32 -21.44 7.37
CA CYS A 85 -10.53 -22.03 6.76
C CYS A 85 -11.39 -22.87 7.72
N ALA A 86 -10.91 -23.17 8.93
CA ALA A 86 -11.68 -23.82 9.97
C ALA A 86 -12.33 -22.81 10.94
N GLY A 87 -12.14 -21.51 10.70
CA GLY A 87 -12.64 -20.42 11.55
C GLY A 87 -11.83 -20.22 12.83
N ASN A 88 -10.59 -20.72 12.87
CA ASN A 88 -9.68 -20.43 13.99
C ASN A 88 -8.93 -19.14 13.73
N LEU A 89 -8.90 -18.25 14.70
CA LEU A 89 -8.07 -17.04 14.69
C LEU A 89 -6.59 -17.41 14.61
N ILE A 90 -5.92 -17.00 13.53
CA ILE A 90 -4.49 -17.25 13.30
C ILE A 90 -3.64 -15.99 13.48
N PHE A 91 -4.23 -14.81 13.32
CA PHE A 91 -3.56 -13.55 13.59
C PHE A 91 -4.54 -12.46 14.02
N GLN A 92 -4.07 -11.59 14.90
CA GLN A 92 -4.82 -10.41 15.33
C GLN A 92 -3.86 -9.31 15.74
N ASN A 93 -4.30 -8.06 15.63
CA ASN A 93 -3.59 -6.93 16.20
C ASN A 93 -4.53 -5.75 16.47
N GLY A 94 -4.24 -4.97 17.50
CA GLY A 94 -4.98 -3.74 17.84
C GLY A 94 -4.45 -2.51 17.10
N ARG A 95 -5.04 -1.34 17.38
CA ARG A 95 -4.65 -0.04 16.77
C ARG A 95 -3.16 0.29 16.89
N GLU A 96 -2.63 0.33 18.11
CA GLU A 96 -1.23 0.75 18.33
C GLU A 96 -0.24 -0.23 17.73
N GLU A 97 -0.57 -1.52 17.78
CA GLU A 97 0.20 -2.55 17.09
C GLU A 97 0.12 -2.35 15.58
N GLU A 98 -1.06 -2.06 15.00
CA GLU A 98 -1.20 -1.76 13.56
C GLU A 98 -0.35 -0.57 13.13
N ILE A 99 -0.29 0.49 13.94
CA ILE A 99 0.48 1.69 13.64
C ILE A 99 1.98 1.40 13.71
N ALA A 100 2.44 0.74 14.78
CA ALA A 100 3.82 0.26 14.86
C ALA A 100 4.13 -0.67 13.68
N ILE A 101 3.11 -1.40 13.25
CA ILE A 101 3.18 -2.32 12.15
C ILE A 101 3.43 -1.56 10.83
N MET A 102 2.58 -0.60 10.47
CA MET A 102 2.72 0.15 9.23
C MET A 102 3.95 1.06 9.22
N GLY A 103 4.39 1.49 10.40
CA GLY A 103 5.64 2.20 10.68
C GLY A 103 5.43 3.17 11.84
N PRO A 104 6.18 3.07 12.94
CA PRO A 104 5.92 3.84 14.14
C PRO A 104 6.09 5.34 13.91
N ARG A 105 5.30 6.14 14.66
CA ARG A 105 5.26 7.60 14.57
C ARG A 105 6.62 8.27 14.82
N ASP A 106 7.44 7.65 15.66
CA ASP A 106 8.76 8.16 16.06
C ASP A 106 9.90 7.72 15.13
N GLY A 107 9.62 6.88 14.12
CA GLY A 107 10.62 6.34 13.20
C GLY A 107 11.63 5.39 13.87
N SER A 108 11.32 4.82 15.03
CA SER A 108 12.21 3.92 15.77
C SER A 108 12.48 2.60 15.06
N SER A 109 11.60 2.17 14.17
CA SER A 109 11.76 1.00 13.30
C SER A 109 11.16 1.26 11.90
N GLN A 110 11.54 0.43 10.92
CA GLN A 110 10.94 0.46 9.59
C GLN A 110 9.70 -0.42 9.55
N GLY A 111 8.54 0.15 9.24
CA GLY A 111 7.31 -0.59 8.98
C GLY A 111 7.08 -0.87 7.50
N ILE A 112 5.91 -1.43 7.14
CA ILE A 112 5.56 -1.72 5.75
C ILE A 112 5.70 -0.47 4.85
N PHE A 113 5.23 0.68 5.31
CA PHE A 113 5.30 1.93 4.53
C PHE A 113 6.75 2.43 4.34
N ASP A 114 7.71 1.96 5.12
CA ASP A 114 9.13 2.29 4.96
C ASP A 114 9.89 1.28 4.09
N GLN A 115 9.49 0.01 4.13
CA GLN A 115 10.20 -1.09 3.49
C GLN A 115 9.93 -1.17 1.98
N PHE A 116 8.69 -0.92 1.55
CA PHE A 116 8.30 -1.08 0.15
C PHE A 116 8.36 0.24 -0.62
N ARG A 117 8.99 0.18 -1.81
CA ARG A 117 9.11 1.34 -2.70
C ARG A 117 7.81 1.64 -3.43
N THR A 118 7.08 0.60 -3.81
CA THR A 118 5.76 0.73 -4.44
C THR A 118 4.78 -0.11 -3.64
N ILE A 119 3.65 0.50 -3.32
CA ILE A 119 2.51 -0.17 -2.69
C ILE A 119 1.29 0.20 -3.53
N LEU A 120 0.70 -0.78 -4.19
CA LEU A 120 -0.59 -0.61 -4.85
C LEU A 120 -1.64 -1.28 -3.99
N TYR A 121 -2.78 -0.61 -3.84
CA TYR A 121 -3.91 -1.11 -3.08
C TYR A 121 -5.14 -0.97 -3.98
N ASP A 122 -5.91 -2.04 -4.11
CA ASP A 122 -7.18 -2.03 -4.85
C ASP A 122 -8.24 -2.75 -4.00
N PHE A 123 -9.37 -2.09 -3.80
CA PHE A 123 -10.52 -2.66 -3.10
C PHE A 123 -11.72 -2.75 -4.05
N GLN A 124 -12.13 -3.99 -4.32
CA GLN A 124 -13.25 -4.29 -5.18
C GLN A 124 -14.46 -4.65 -4.32
N LEU A 125 -15.40 -3.71 -4.19
CA LEU A 125 -16.62 -3.91 -3.42
C LEU A 125 -17.45 -5.09 -3.97
N ILE A 126 -17.77 -6.03 -3.10
CA ILE A 126 -18.68 -7.16 -3.36
C ILE A 126 -20.05 -6.87 -2.77
N GLU A 127 -20.08 -6.39 -1.52
CA GLU A 127 -21.31 -6.16 -0.77
C GLU A 127 -21.14 -4.98 0.18
N ARG A 128 -22.19 -4.18 0.30
CA ARG A 128 -22.34 -3.17 1.35
C ARG A 128 -23.61 -3.46 2.15
N ARG A 129 -23.51 -3.35 3.48
CA ARG A 129 -24.67 -3.45 4.38
C ARG A 129 -24.49 -2.54 5.60
N THR A 130 -25.60 -2.25 6.27
CA THR A 130 -25.60 -1.60 7.58
C THR A 130 -25.87 -2.65 8.65
N GLU A 131 -24.99 -2.74 9.65
CA GLU A 131 -25.22 -3.50 10.87
C GLU A 131 -25.93 -2.57 11.87
N LEU A 132 -27.20 -2.87 12.16
CA LEU A 132 -27.97 -2.08 13.11
C LEU A 132 -27.57 -2.46 14.52
N GLY A 133 -27.17 -1.50 15.35
CA GLY A 133 -26.58 -1.79 16.66
C GLY A 133 -27.45 -2.70 17.53
N ARG A 134 -28.77 -2.47 17.53
CA ARG A 134 -29.75 -3.29 18.27
C ARG A 134 -29.69 -4.80 17.98
N ASP A 135 -29.20 -5.19 16.80
CA ASP A 135 -29.10 -6.58 16.36
C ASP A 135 -27.74 -7.21 16.75
N PHE A 136 -26.81 -6.40 17.26
CA PHE A 136 -25.46 -6.77 17.70
C PHE A 136 -25.22 -6.37 19.18
N PRO A 137 -25.95 -6.97 20.14
CA PRO A 137 -25.70 -6.75 21.56
C PRO A 137 -24.35 -7.32 21.99
N ASN A 138 -23.78 -6.77 23.07
CA ASN A 138 -22.58 -7.33 23.69
C ASN A 138 -22.85 -8.75 24.21
N ALA A 139 -22.13 -9.75 23.69
CA ALA A 139 -22.23 -11.12 24.18
C ALA A 139 -21.55 -11.30 25.56
N PHE A 140 -20.53 -10.48 25.83
CA PHE A 140 -19.77 -10.43 27.08
C PHE A 140 -19.19 -9.03 27.30
N GLU A 141 -18.67 -8.77 28.49
CA GLU A 141 -18.02 -7.48 28.80
C GLU A 141 -16.77 -7.29 27.93
N GLY A 142 -16.73 -6.17 27.20
CA GLY A 142 -15.63 -5.88 26.27
C GLY A 142 -15.72 -6.65 24.95
N ASP A 143 -16.88 -7.20 24.59
CA ASP A 143 -17.10 -7.81 23.27
C ASP A 143 -16.74 -6.82 22.15
N PRO A 144 -15.69 -7.10 21.36
CA PRO A 144 -15.26 -6.20 20.30
C PRO A 144 -16.28 -6.13 19.16
N ASN A 145 -17.16 -7.10 18.99
CA ASN A 145 -18.16 -7.08 17.92
C ASN A 145 -19.53 -6.57 18.38
N GLY A 146 -19.74 -6.42 19.69
CA GLY A 146 -20.93 -5.82 20.25
C GLY A 146 -20.93 -4.30 20.07
N HIS A 147 -22.00 -3.78 19.50
CA HIS A 147 -22.19 -2.33 19.28
C HIS A 147 -23.67 -1.94 19.39
N PRO A 148 -24.34 -2.24 20.53
CA PRO A 148 -25.79 -2.04 20.67
C PRO A 148 -26.27 -0.60 20.48
N ASP A 149 -25.38 0.36 20.71
CA ASP A 149 -25.71 1.78 20.83
C ASP A 149 -25.46 2.58 19.54
N GLU A 150 -24.86 1.97 18.50
CA GLU A 150 -24.51 2.65 17.26
C GLU A 150 -24.68 1.73 16.05
N ASP A 151 -24.95 2.30 14.88
CA ASP A 151 -25.02 1.53 13.63
C ASP A 151 -23.66 1.57 12.93
N TRP A 152 -23.24 0.43 12.37
CA TRP A 152 -21.98 0.30 11.64
C TRP A 152 -22.25 0.08 10.14
N GLU A 153 -21.40 0.68 9.31
CA GLU A 153 -21.40 0.44 7.87
C GLU A 153 -20.35 -0.62 7.53
N VAL A 154 -20.76 -1.67 6.82
CA VAL A 154 -19.89 -2.79 6.48
C VAL A 154 -19.69 -2.89 4.98
N PHE A 155 -18.42 -2.93 4.60
CA PHE A 155 -17.96 -3.07 3.23
C PHE A 155 -17.20 -4.38 3.13
N ARG A 156 -17.75 -5.30 2.35
CA ARG A 156 -17.12 -6.57 2.01
C ARG A 156 -16.61 -6.49 0.59
N GLY A 157 -15.37 -6.90 0.38
CA GLY A 157 -14.81 -6.88 -0.96
C GLY A 157 -13.50 -7.63 -1.07
N ARG A 158 -13.03 -7.74 -2.31
CA ARG A 158 -11.73 -8.32 -2.62
C ARG A 158 -10.67 -7.24 -2.51
N VAL A 159 -9.68 -7.45 -1.64
CA VAL A 159 -8.51 -6.60 -1.48
C VAL A 159 -7.36 -7.19 -2.26
N VAL A 160 -6.70 -6.36 -3.05
CA VAL A 160 -5.42 -6.66 -3.71
C VAL A 160 -4.39 -5.68 -3.19
N ILE A 161 -3.28 -6.18 -2.65
CA ILE A 161 -2.14 -5.36 -2.24
C ILE A 161 -0.89 -5.86 -2.95
N GLU A 162 -0.29 -5.01 -3.77
CA GLU A 162 1.00 -5.28 -4.40
C GLU A 162 2.08 -4.50 -3.66
N LEU A 163 3.05 -5.23 -3.10
CA LEU A 163 4.17 -4.67 -2.35
C LEU A 163 5.44 -4.95 -3.12
N ARG A 164 6.22 -3.92 -3.45
CA ARG A 164 7.45 -4.06 -4.24
C ARG A 164 8.63 -3.33 -3.61
N VAL A 165 9.74 -4.04 -3.41
CA VAL A 165 11.04 -3.46 -3.03
C VAL A 165 11.78 -2.99 -4.27
N GLU A 166 11.81 -3.84 -5.29
CA GLU A 166 12.25 -3.57 -6.65
C GLU A 166 11.18 -4.05 -7.64
N ARG A 167 11.32 -3.77 -8.94
CA ARG A 167 10.22 -3.96 -9.91
C ARG A 167 9.58 -5.35 -9.88
N ASP A 168 10.39 -6.38 -9.65
CA ASP A 168 9.97 -7.78 -9.72
C ASP A 168 10.16 -8.52 -8.36
N ASP A 169 10.44 -7.79 -7.27
CA ASP A 169 10.69 -8.36 -5.92
C ASP A 169 9.69 -7.81 -4.89
N GLY A 170 9.02 -8.70 -4.15
CA GLY A 170 8.08 -8.36 -3.10
C GLY A 170 6.94 -9.38 -2.97
N PHE A 171 5.75 -8.88 -2.63
CA PHE A 171 4.60 -9.70 -2.23
C PHE A 171 3.32 -9.28 -2.93
N ASP A 172 2.48 -10.27 -3.22
CA ASP A 172 1.10 -10.06 -3.66
C ASP A 172 0.15 -10.67 -2.63
N VAL A 173 -0.77 -9.82 -2.16
CA VAL A 173 -1.85 -10.19 -1.26
C VAL A 173 -3.14 -10.09 -2.03
N VAL A 174 -3.94 -11.16 -2.02
CA VAL A 174 -5.26 -11.20 -2.63
C VAL A 174 -6.19 -11.94 -1.69
N GLN A 175 -7.12 -11.23 -1.05
CA GLN A 175 -8.00 -11.80 -0.03
C GLN A 175 -9.37 -11.12 -0.02
N ASN A 176 -10.40 -11.83 0.43
CA ASN A 176 -11.71 -11.24 0.70
C ASN A 176 -11.77 -10.73 2.13
N MET A 177 -12.03 -9.42 2.28
CA MET A 177 -11.98 -8.75 3.58
C MET A 177 -13.28 -7.99 3.86
N ASN A 178 -13.59 -7.85 5.15
CA ASN A 178 -14.69 -7.01 5.65
C ASN A 178 -14.11 -5.83 6.42
N PHE A 179 -14.53 -4.63 6.02
CA PHE A 179 -14.28 -3.38 6.74
C PHE A 179 -15.55 -2.97 7.45
N LYS A 180 -15.52 -2.90 8.78
CA LYS A 180 -16.61 -2.33 9.56
C LYS A 180 -16.24 -0.95 10.02
N LEU A 181 -17.04 0.02 9.62
CA LEU A 181 -16.83 1.44 9.86
C LEU A 181 -17.92 1.99 10.76
N ARG A 182 -17.53 2.89 11.64
CA ARG A 182 -18.44 3.63 12.50
C ARG A 182 -18.16 5.11 12.38
N LYS A 183 -19.12 5.92 12.80
CA LYS A 183 -18.96 7.36 12.90
C LYS A 183 -18.53 7.73 14.32
N GLY A 184 -17.42 8.44 14.45
CA GLY A 184 -16.96 8.95 15.74
C GLY A 184 -17.92 10.01 16.28
N ASP A 185 -18.30 9.91 17.55
CA ASP A 185 -19.26 10.83 18.17
C ASP A 185 -18.67 12.22 18.41
N ASP A 186 -17.35 12.29 18.65
CA ASP A 186 -16.66 13.53 19.03
C ASP A 186 -16.48 14.50 17.86
N ASP A 187 -16.23 13.98 16.65
CA ASP A 187 -15.88 14.79 15.48
C ASP A 187 -16.74 14.50 14.24
N GLY A 188 -17.63 13.51 14.32
CA GLY A 188 -18.50 13.10 13.23
C GLY A 188 -17.76 12.48 12.04
N LEU A 189 -16.50 12.06 12.20
CA LEU A 189 -15.72 11.42 11.15
C LEU A 189 -15.84 9.90 11.21
N TRP A 190 -15.90 9.28 10.03
CA TRP A 190 -15.93 7.83 9.88
C TRP A 190 -14.54 7.23 10.07
N ARG A 191 -14.49 6.10 10.78
CA ARG A 191 -13.27 5.35 11.03
C ARG A 191 -13.55 3.86 10.99
N MET A 192 -12.52 3.10 10.64
CA MET A 192 -12.54 1.66 10.62
C MET A 192 -12.38 1.13 12.04
N ALA A 193 -13.41 0.43 12.54
CA ALA A 193 -13.36 -0.27 13.80
C ALA A 193 -12.83 -1.70 13.59
N ARG A 194 -13.25 -2.39 12.53
CA ARG A 194 -12.81 -3.77 12.25
C ARG A 194 -12.25 -3.90 10.85
N TRP A 195 -11.17 -4.64 10.73
CA TRP A 195 -10.65 -5.15 9.47
C TRP A 195 -10.51 -6.67 9.61
N ILE A 196 -11.40 -7.41 8.97
CA ILE A 196 -11.53 -8.85 9.13
C ILE A 196 -11.19 -9.53 7.81
N ASP A 197 -10.13 -10.35 7.80
CA ASP A 197 -9.92 -11.35 6.76
C ASP A 197 -10.83 -12.55 7.06
N ASP A 198 -11.94 -12.65 6.33
CA ASP A 198 -12.92 -13.74 6.49
C ASP A 198 -12.70 -14.76 5.36
N PRO A 199 -11.97 -15.84 5.63
CA PRO A 199 -11.60 -16.78 4.57
C PRO A 199 -12.81 -17.61 4.10
N LEU A 200 -13.87 -17.72 4.92
CA LEU A 200 -15.13 -18.39 4.56
C LEU A 200 -15.96 -17.53 3.59
N ALA A 201 -15.60 -16.26 3.40
CA ALA A 201 -16.24 -15.34 2.48
C ALA A 201 -15.88 -15.55 0.99
N GLY A 202 -15.14 -16.62 0.65
CA GLY A 202 -14.83 -16.99 -0.73
C GLY A 202 -13.44 -17.55 -0.97
N ASP A 203 -12.56 -17.54 0.04
CA ASP A 203 -11.17 -17.98 -0.09
C ASP A 203 -10.99 -19.46 0.25
N CYS A 204 -11.97 -20.05 0.95
CA CYS A 204 -12.04 -21.48 1.30
C CYS A 204 -13.08 -22.22 0.45
N GLY A 205 -12.74 -22.54 -0.81
CA GLY A 205 -13.52 -23.51 -1.61
C GLY A 205 -13.39 -24.94 -1.09
N ASP A 206 -14.17 -25.90 -1.65
CA ASP A 206 -14.23 -27.33 -1.32
C ASP A 206 -12.85 -28.04 -1.26
N GLY A 207 -12.10 -27.82 -0.16
CA GLY A 207 -10.74 -28.35 0.05
C GLY A 207 -9.59 -27.48 -0.45
N ALA A 208 -9.81 -26.19 -0.75
CA ALA A 208 -8.76 -25.28 -1.17
C ALA A 208 -8.10 -24.61 0.05
N ALA A 209 -6.79 -24.82 0.22
CA ALA A 209 -5.95 -23.87 0.93
C ALA A 209 -6.11 -22.46 0.30
N LYS A 210 -5.93 -21.39 1.09
CA LYS A 210 -5.82 -20.00 0.60
C LYS A 210 -5.03 -19.99 -0.72
N PRO A 211 -5.45 -19.22 -1.75
CA PRO A 211 -4.98 -19.35 -3.13
C PRO A 211 -3.47 -19.64 -3.18
N VAL A 212 -3.15 -20.84 -3.68
CA VAL A 212 -1.78 -21.36 -3.77
C VAL A 212 -1.00 -20.45 -4.72
N GLY A 213 -0.28 -19.46 -4.17
CA GLY A 213 0.56 -18.55 -4.94
C GLY A 213 0.86 -17.18 -4.31
N GLY A 214 0.12 -16.74 -3.29
CA GLY A 214 0.34 -15.44 -2.62
C GLY A 214 0.60 -15.55 -1.11
N ILE A 215 1.05 -14.46 -0.49
CA ILE A 215 1.17 -14.33 0.97
C ILE A 215 -0.09 -13.68 1.53
N THR A 216 -0.51 -14.03 2.75
CA THR A 216 -1.62 -13.35 3.42
C THR A 216 -1.18 -12.00 3.96
N TRP A 217 -2.13 -11.11 4.26
CA TRP A 217 -1.82 -9.83 4.87
C TRP A 217 -1.18 -10.00 6.24
N SER A 218 -1.66 -10.94 7.08
CA SER A 218 -0.95 -11.30 8.32
C SER A 218 0.46 -11.80 8.06
N GLY A 219 0.68 -12.62 7.02
CA GLY A 219 2.00 -13.09 6.62
C GLY A 219 2.95 -11.95 6.30
N VAL A 220 2.48 -10.91 5.60
CA VAL A 220 3.28 -9.68 5.36
C VAL A 220 3.54 -8.94 6.67
N LYS A 221 2.53 -8.81 7.56
CA LYS A 221 2.69 -8.14 8.86
C LYS A 221 3.72 -8.82 9.75
N GLN A 222 3.85 -10.15 9.64
CA GLN A 222 4.78 -10.96 10.42
C GLN A 222 6.19 -11.06 9.81
N PHE A 223 6.39 -10.67 8.55
CA PHE A 223 7.68 -10.80 7.84
C PHE A 223 8.78 -9.80 8.28
N ARG A 224 8.59 -9.10 9.39
CA ARG A 224 9.35 -7.87 9.72
C ARG A 224 10.48 -8.07 10.71
#